data_AF-A0A6V8P634-F1
#
_entry.id   AF-A0A6V8P634-F1
#
_cell.length_a   1.000
_cell.length_b   1.000
_cell.length_c   1.000
_cell.angle_alpha   90.00
_cell.angle_beta   90.00
_cell.angle_gamma   90.00
#
_symmetry.space_group_name_H-M   'P 1'
#
loop_
_entity.id
_entity.type
_entity.pdbx_description
1 polymer ?
#
loop_
_entity_poly.entity_id
_entity_poly.type
_entity_poly.pdbx_seq_one_letter_code
_entity_poly.pdbx_strand_id
1 'polypeptide(L)'
;MLDTRQEVVRALVTLPDYYQIKSSSLITILARKKYYDKGRDPFGRKFLDNLEVRYELLRRLALLDERERNLLFMWYIETKPVVEIARKLHISRMHCYRLRLKALDNIISMNSEVQVKEPLESCPTTTQDLHEKRG
;
A
#
# COMPACT_ATOMS: atom_id res chain seq x y z
N MET A 1 1.80 -10.72 -8.71
CA MET A 1 1.62 -9.25 -8.79
C MET A 1 2.57 -8.62 -7.80
N LEU A 2 3.38 -7.63 -8.22
CA LEU A 2 4.61 -7.17 -7.52
C LEU A 2 5.74 -8.22 -7.57
N ASP A 3 5.90 -8.89 -8.71
CA ASP A 3 6.87 -9.97 -8.90
C ASP A 3 8.20 -9.46 -9.46
N THR A 4 8.19 -8.25 -10.02
CA THR A 4 9.38 -7.60 -10.57
C THR A 4 9.69 -6.30 -9.84
N ARG A 5 10.99 -5.93 -9.79
CA ARG A 5 11.41 -4.65 -9.19
C ARG A 5 10.72 -3.46 -9.86
N GLN A 6 10.47 -3.54 -11.16
CA GLN A 6 9.81 -2.47 -11.92
C GLN A 6 8.35 -2.29 -11.49
N GLU A 7 7.62 -3.38 -11.23
CA GLU A 7 6.26 -3.33 -10.69
C GLU A 7 6.23 -2.73 -9.29
N VAL A 8 7.15 -3.14 -8.41
CA VAL A 8 7.27 -2.58 -7.05
C VAL A 8 7.56 -1.09 -7.11
N VAL A 9 8.51 -0.66 -7.94
CA VAL A 9 8.82 0.76 -8.12
C VAL A 9 7.63 1.54 -8.67
N ARG A 10 6.94 1.00 -9.68
CA ARG A 10 5.75 1.64 -10.24
C ARG A 10 4.68 1.83 -9.17
N ALA A 11 4.41 0.79 -8.37
CA ALA A 11 3.42 0.84 -7.31
C ALA A 11 3.81 1.79 -6.17
N LEU A 12 5.10 1.89 -5.82
CA LEU A 12 5.60 2.84 -4.83
C LEU A 12 5.44 4.30 -5.28
N VAL A 13 5.74 4.58 -6.54
CA VAL A 13 5.65 5.94 -7.11
C VAL A 13 4.19 6.40 -7.22
N THR A 14 3.26 5.49 -7.54
CA THR A 14 1.84 5.82 -7.66
C THR A 14 1.09 5.77 -6.33
N LEU A 15 1.70 5.29 -5.25
CA LEU A 15 1.06 5.19 -3.94
C LEU A 15 0.50 6.55 -3.43
N PRO A 16 1.24 7.68 -3.52
CA PRO A 16 0.75 8.98 -3.06
C PRO A 16 -0.39 9.54 -3.92
N ASP A 17 -0.48 9.14 -5.19
CA ASP A 17 -1.54 9.58 -6.11
C ASP A 17 -2.92 9.09 -5.67
N TYR A 18 -2.98 8.09 -4.80
CA TYR A 18 -4.24 7.45 -4.37
C TYR A 18 -4.41 7.38 -2.85
N TYR A 19 -3.42 7.80 -2.07
CA TYR A 19 -3.41 7.67 -0.62
C TYR A 19 -2.73 8.86 0.06
N GLN A 20 -3.50 9.59 0.86
CA GLN A 20 -2.98 10.65 1.71
C GLN A 20 -2.56 10.07 3.06
N ILE A 21 -1.25 9.81 3.18
CA ILE A 21 -0.61 9.14 4.33
C ILE A 21 -0.84 9.88 5.65
N LYS A 22 -0.99 11.22 5.63
CA LYS A 22 -1.21 12.04 6.83
C LYS A 22 -2.63 11.97 7.39
N SER A 23 -3.61 11.63 6.57
CA SER A 23 -5.03 11.58 6.96
C SER A 23 -5.62 10.17 6.88
N SER A 24 -4.80 9.16 6.54
CA SER A 24 -5.24 7.80 6.23
C SER A 24 -6.39 7.73 5.22
N SER A 25 -6.51 8.74 4.36
CA SER A 25 -7.64 8.92 3.44
C SER A 25 -7.28 8.54 2.01
N LEU A 26 -8.19 7.85 1.31
CA LEU A 26 -8.02 7.29 -0.02
C LEU A 26 -8.41 8.25 -1.16
N ILE A 27 -8.14 9.55 -1.00
CA ILE A 27 -8.50 10.55 -2.01
C ILE A 27 -7.32 10.77 -2.96
N THR A 28 -7.60 10.67 -4.26
CA THR A 28 -6.63 11.02 -5.29
C THR A 28 -6.18 12.47 -5.11
N ILE A 29 -4.89 12.71 -4.84
CA ILE A 29 -4.30 14.06 -4.86
C ILE A 29 -4.09 14.48 -6.33
N LEU A 30 -5.17 14.50 -7.11
CA LEU A 30 -5.29 15.31 -8.31
C LEU A 30 -6.19 16.50 -8.01
N ALA A 31 -6.00 17.12 -6.85
CA ALA A 31 -6.42 18.48 -6.61
C ALA A 31 -5.19 19.41 -6.59
N ARG A 32 -4.44 19.46 -7.70
CA ARG A 32 -3.97 20.77 -8.16
C ARG A 32 -5.24 21.59 -8.45
N LYS A 33 -5.77 22.23 -7.40
CA LYS A 33 -6.83 23.26 -7.22
C LYS A 33 -7.61 23.85 -8.41
N LYS A 34 -7.70 23.24 -9.60
CA LYS A 34 -8.29 23.86 -10.81
C LYS A 34 -9.42 23.09 -11.49
N TYR A 35 -9.66 21.81 -11.18
CA TYR A 35 -10.73 21.05 -11.83
C TYR A 35 -11.40 20.06 -10.89
N TYR A 36 -12.07 20.55 -9.85
CA TYR A 36 -13.12 19.77 -9.18
C TYR A 36 -14.37 19.90 -10.06
N ASP A 37 -14.45 19.05 -11.09
CA ASP A 37 -15.62 18.96 -11.96
C ASP A 37 -16.72 18.23 -11.18
N LYS A 38 -17.84 18.90 -10.89
CA LYS A 38 -18.93 18.38 -10.03
C LYS A 38 -19.59 17.10 -10.56
N GLY A 39 -19.24 16.65 -11.78
CA GLY A 39 -19.70 15.40 -12.38
C GLY A 39 -18.62 14.33 -12.58
N ARG A 40 -17.36 14.56 -12.18
CA ARG A 40 -16.33 13.50 -12.26
C ARG A 40 -16.27 12.70 -10.96
N ASP A 41 -16.11 11.40 -11.13
CA ASP A 41 -15.74 10.48 -10.07
C ASP A 41 -14.55 11.05 -9.28
N PRO A 42 -14.64 11.20 -7.94
CA PRO A 42 -13.53 11.63 -7.10
C PRO A 42 -12.34 10.66 -7.14
N PHE A 43 -12.55 9.43 -7.61
CA PHE A 43 -11.50 8.45 -7.85
C PHE A 43 -10.91 8.61 -9.26
N GLY A 44 -9.58 8.64 -9.36
CA GLY A 44 -8.90 8.60 -10.65
C GLY A 44 -9.30 7.35 -11.46
N ARG A 45 -9.32 7.46 -12.81
CA ARG A 45 -9.53 6.29 -13.67
C ARG A 45 -8.54 5.18 -13.27
N LYS A 46 -9.03 3.95 -13.09
CA LYS A 46 -8.26 2.77 -12.65
C LYS A 46 -7.89 2.75 -11.16
N PHE A 47 -8.54 3.55 -10.32
CA PHE A 47 -8.36 3.49 -8.86
C PHE A 47 -8.69 2.10 -8.29
N LEU A 48 -9.82 1.52 -8.71
CA LEU A 48 -10.26 0.19 -8.30
C LEU A 48 -9.37 -0.91 -8.90
N ASP A 49 -9.00 -0.78 -10.19
CA ASP A 49 -8.11 -1.74 -10.87
C ASP A 49 -6.74 -1.90 -10.18
N ASN A 50 -6.28 -0.88 -9.46
CA ASN A 50 -5.00 -0.90 -8.73
C ASN A 50 -5.18 -1.05 -7.21
N LEU A 51 -6.39 -1.28 -6.70
CA LEU A 51 -6.64 -1.39 -5.26
C LEU A 51 -5.93 -2.63 -4.67
N GLU A 52 -6.02 -3.77 -5.35
CA GLU A 52 -5.34 -5.01 -4.93
C GLU A 52 -3.82 -4.84 -4.90
N VAL A 53 -3.23 -4.23 -5.93
CA VAL A 53 -1.78 -3.92 -5.99
C VAL A 53 -1.36 -3.07 -4.79
N ARG A 54 -2.16 -2.04 -4.46
CA ARG A 54 -1.88 -1.13 -3.34
C ARG A 54 -1.99 -1.82 -2.00
N TYR A 55 -3.05 -2.59 -1.79
CA TYR A 55 -3.24 -3.35 -0.55
C TYR A 55 -2.07 -4.30 -0.33
N GLU A 56 -1.69 -5.05 -1.36
CA GLU A 56 -0.57 -5.97 -1.28
C GLU A 56 0.77 -5.25 -1.06
N LEU A 57 1.00 -4.10 -1.72
CA LEU A 57 2.19 -3.29 -1.46
C LEU A 57 2.25 -2.81 0.00
N LEU A 58 1.15 -2.28 0.54
CA LEU A 58 1.08 -1.81 1.92
C LEU A 58 1.32 -2.95 2.92
N ARG A 59 0.72 -4.12 2.66
CA ARG A 59 0.94 -5.33 3.45
C ARG A 59 2.42 -5.72 3.47
N ARG A 60 3.09 -5.77 2.32
CA ARG A 60 4.51 -6.11 2.22
C ARG A 60 5.43 -5.05 2.84
N LEU A 61 5.08 -3.77 2.69
CA LEU A 61 5.80 -2.67 3.36
C LEU A 61 5.72 -2.78 4.90
N ALA A 62 4.59 -3.23 5.45
CA ALA A 62 4.44 -3.44 6.89
C ALA A 62 5.34 -4.57 7.42
N LEU A 63 5.65 -5.56 6.59
CA LEU A 63 6.53 -6.69 6.94
C LEU A 63 8.02 -6.39 6.77
N LEU A 64 8.38 -5.33 6.04
CA LEU A 64 9.78 -4.92 5.90
C LEU A 64 10.37 -4.42 7.23
N ASP A 65 11.69 -4.57 7.35
CA ASP A 65 12.44 -3.91 8.41
C ASP A 65 12.21 -2.39 8.36
N GLU A 66 12.15 -1.76 9.53
CA GLU A 66 11.85 -0.33 9.65
C GLU A 66 12.82 0.53 8.84
N ARG A 67 14.11 0.16 8.82
CA ARG A 67 15.13 0.91 8.10
C ARG A 67 14.92 0.81 6.59
N GLU A 68 14.57 -0.37 6.09
CA GLU A 68 14.28 -0.64 4.68
C GLU A 68 13.02 0.10 4.23
N ARG A 69 11.95 0.04 5.04
CA ARG A 69 10.71 0.79 4.80
C ARG A 69 10.95 2.30 4.76
N ASN A 70 11.66 2.85 5.74
CA ASN A 70 11.97 4.28 5.81
C ASN A 70 12.81 4.75 4.62
N LEU A 71 13.79 3.94 4.20
CA LEU A 71 14.57 4.21 2.99
C LEU A 71 13.68 4.31 1.75
N LEU A 72 12.82 3.31 1.51
CA LEU A 72 11.93 3.31 0.34
C LEU A 72 10.94 4.48 0.36
N PHE A 73 10.43 4.84 1.53
CA PHE A 73 9.53 5.98 1.69
C PHE A 73 10.23 7.29 1.30
N MET A 74 11.40 7.56 1.85
CA MET A 74 12.16 8.76 1.51
C MET A 74 12.54 8.80 0.03
N TRP A 75 12.85 7.65 -0.56
CA TRP A 75 13.31 7.56 -1.94
C TRP A 75 12.19 7.76 -2.95
N TYR A 76 11.07 7.07 -2.80
CA TYR A 76 10.04 7.00 -3.83
C TYR A 76 8.81 7.86 -3.54
N ILE A 77 8.51 8.11 -2.26
CA ILE A 77 7.32 8.88 -1.86
C ILE A 77 7.72 10.34 -1.60
N GLU A 78 8.76 10.57 -0.81
CA GLU A 78 9.27 11.93 -0.55
C GLU A 78 10.22 12.45 -1.63
N THR A 79 10.65 11.58 -2.56
CA THR A 79 11.57 11.91 -3.67
C THR A 79 12.88 12.59 -3.23
N LYS A 80 13.40 12.22 -2.05
CA LYS A 80 14.58 12.86 -1.47
C LYS A 80 15.87 12.54 -2.23
N PRO A 81 16.82 13.48 -2.30
CA PRO A 81 18.16 13.20 -2.80
C PRO A 81 18.88 12.13 -1.99
N VAL A 82 19.62 11.24 -2.66
CA VAL A 82 20.33 10.11 -2.02
C VAL A 82 21.30 10.57 -0.92
N VAL A 83 21.90 11.75 -1.07
CA VAL A 83 22.79 12.35 -0.07
C VAL A 83 22.04 12.65 1.24
N GLU A 84 20.81 13.14 1.15
CA GLU A 84 19.98 13.42 2.32
C GLU A 84 19.51 12.14 2.99
N ILE A 85 19.09 11.14 2.20
CA ILE A 85 18.69 9.83 2.70
C ILE A 85 19.85 9.17 3.45
N ALA A 86 21.04 9.16 2.84
CA ALA A 86 22.25 8.59 3.43
C ALA A 86 22.62 9.27 4.76
N ARG A 87 22.52 10.60 4.82
CA ARG A 87 22.73 11.38 6.06
C ARG A 87 21.70 11.01 7.13
N LYS A 88 20.41 10.96 6.77
CA LYS A 88 19.31 10.67 7.71
C LYS A 88 19.35 9.24 8.25
N LEU A 89 19.84 8.28 7.47
CA LEU A 89 20.00 6.88 7.89
C LEU A 89 21.39 6.53 8.43
N HIS A 90 22.28 7.53 8.57
CA HIS A 90 23.66 7.39 9.03
C HIS A 90 24.46 6.30 8.29
N ILE A 91 24.38 6.29 6.95
CA ILE A 91 25.05 5.32 6.07
C ILE A 91 25.77 5.99 4.91
N SER A 92 26.68 5.26 4.28
CA SER A 92 27.29 5.71 3.03
C SER A 92 26.30 5.66 1.86
N ARG A 93 26.53 6.47 0.83
CA ARG A 93 25.74 6.45 -0.42
C ARG A 93 25.72 5.05 -1.04
N MET A 94 26.86 4.36 -1.07
CA MET A 94 26.96 3.00 -1.61
C MET A 94 26.09 2.00 -0.82
N HIS A 95 26.11 2.09 0.51
CA HIS A 95 25.24 1.28 1.34
C HIS A 95 23.76 1.60 1.11
N CYS A 96 23.42 2.87 0.88
CA CYS A 96 22.07 3.33 0.54
C CYS A 96 21.53 2.65 -0.74
N TYR A 97 22.33 2.61 -1.82
CA TYR A 97 21.96 1.90 -3.05
C TYR A 97 21.82 0.39 -2.83
N ARG A 98 22.74 -0.24 -2.09
CA ARG A 98 22.65 -1.67 -1.78
C ARG A 98 21.41 -2.01 -0.97
N LEU A 99 21.12 -1.21 0.06
CA LEU A 99 19.95 -1.39 0.91
C LEU A 99 18.66 -1.21 0.12
N ARG A 100 18.61 -0.26 -0.81
CA ARG A 100 17.47 -0.09 -1.73
C ARG A 100 17.21 -1.34 -2.55
N LEU A 101 18.24 -1.91 -3.18
CA LEU A 101 18.09 -3.12 -3.98
C LEU A 101 17.60 -4.29 -3.12
N LYS A 102 18.23 -4.49 -1.95
CA LYS A 102 17.83 -5.52 -0.99
C LYS A 102 16.37 -5.36 -0.56
N ALA A 103 15.94 -4.15 -0.19
CA ALA A 103 14.57 -3.89 0.23
C ALA A 103 13.54 -4.20 -0.88
N LEU A 104 13.86 -3.87 -2.14
CA LEU A 104 13.01 -4.23 -3.28
C LEU A 104 12.94 -5.74 -3.48
N ASP A 105 14.06 -6.45 -3.33
CA ASP A 105 14.11 -7.91 -3.44
C ASP A 105 13.30 -8.58 -2.32
N ASN A 106 13.38 -8.06 -1.09
CA ASN A 106 12.59 -8.52 0.04
C ASN A 106 11.07 -8.39 -0.22
N ILE A 107 10.62 -7.28 -0.82
CA ILE A 107 9.21 -7.12 -1.20
C ILE A 107 8.79 -8.18 -2.23
N ILE A 108 9.67 -8.50 -3.18
CA ILE A 108 9.35 -9.51 -4.20
C ILE A 108 9.25 -10.90 -3.56
N SER A 109 10.16 -11.24 -2.64
CA SER A 109 10.18 -12.55 -1.99
C SER A 109 9.02 -12.80 -1.01
N MET A 110 8.30 -11.78 -0.56
CA MET A 110 7.15 -11.94 0.36
C MET A 110 5.92 -12.58 -0.32
N ASN A 111 5.92 -12.76 -1.64
CA ASN A 111 4.83 -13.39 -2.37
C ASN A 111 4.75 -14.93 -2.17
N SER A 112 5.83 -15.57 -1.69
CA SER A 112 5.92 -17.04 -1.62
C SER A 112 5.26 -17.69 -0.39
N GLU A 113 4.65 -16.93 0.53
CA GLU A 113 4.06 -17.47 1.78
C GLU A 113 2.58 -17.07 2.00
N VAL A 114 1.74 -17.17 0.97
CA VAL A 114 0.29 -17.09 1.18
C VAL A 114 -0.28 -18.51 1.29
N GLN A 115 -0.18 -19.10 2.48
CA GLN A 115 -1.19 -20.10 2.87
C GLN A 115 -2.51 -19.36 3.09
N VAL A 116 -3.38 -19.47 2.10
CA VAL A 116 -4.80 -19.17 2.25
C VAL A 116 -5.36 -20.12 3.30
N LYS A 117 -5.51 -19.65 4.55
CA LYS A 117 -6.51 -20.21 5.46
C LYS A 117 -7.81 -19.46 5.18
N GLU A 118 -8.65 -20.04 4.36
CA GLU A 118 -10.09 -19.76 4.34
C GLU A 118 -10.85 -20.98 4.89
N PRO A 119 -12.10 -20.84 5.38
CA PRO A 119 -12.86 -19.61 5.61
C PRO A 119 -13.39 -19.47 7.05
N LEU A 120 -13.84 -18.25 7.33
CA LEU A 120 -14.63 -17.84 8.50
C LEU A 120 -15.75 -18.85 8.82
N GLU A 121 -15.76 -19.34 10.05
CA GLU A 121 -16.90 -20.05 10.60
C GLU A 121 -18.13 -19.15 10.60
N SER A 122 -19.24 -19.76 10.22
CA SER A 122 -20.58 -19.21 9.99
C SER A 122 -21.02 -18.18 11.03
N CYS A 123 -21.56 -17.05 10.54
CA CYS A 123 -22.46 -16.22 11.34
C CYS A 123 -23.66 -17.08 11.81
N PRO A 124 -24.00 -17.12 13.10
CA PRO A 124 -25.26 -17.71 13.52
C PRO A 124 -26.39 -16.80 13.03
N THR A 125 -27.14 -17.27 12.03
CA THR A 125 -28.42 -16.68 11.64
C THR A 125 -29.32 -16.66 12.86
N THR A 126 -29.69 -15.46 13.32
CA THR A 126 -30.78 -15.26 14.29
C THR A 126 -32.08 -15.75 13.67
N THR A 127 -32.49 -16.97 14.00
CA THR A 127 -33.85 -17.44 13.76
C THR A 127 -34.75 -16.74 14.77
N GLN A 128 -35.57 -15.80 14.28
CA GLN A 128 -36.71 -15.26 15.02
C GLN A 128 -37.78 -16.34 15.08
N ASP A 129 -37.97 -16.97 16.25
CA ASP A 129 -39.17 -17.76 16.53
C ASP A 129 -40.32 -16.80 16.85
N LEU A 130 -41.11 -16.51 15.83
CA LEU A 130 -42.48 -16.00 15.98
C LEU A 130 -43.44 -17.19 16.02
N HIS A 131 -44.39 -17.11 16.96
CA HIS A 131 -45.52 -18.01 17.21
C HIS A 131 -45.21 -19.29 18.00
N GLU A 132 -45.73 -19.36 19.24
CA GLU A 132 -47.01 -20.04 19.49
C GLU A 132 -47.22 -20.21 21.01
N LYS A 133 -48.14 -19.43 21.59
CA LYS A 133 -49.00 -19.92 22.68
C LYS A 133 -50.41 -19.41 22.49
N ARG A 134 -51.23 -20.32 21.95
CA ARG A 134 -52.69 -20.36 22.02
C ARG A 134 -53.13 -20.58 23.48
N GLY A 135 -54.36 -20.14 23.77
CA GLY A 135 -55.38 -20.93 24.49
C GLY A 135 -55.19 -21.14 25.97
#